data_AF-F4C7B7-F1
#
_entry.id   AF-F4C7B7-F1
#
_cell.length_a   1.000
_cell.length_b   1.000
_cell.length_c   1.000
_cell.angle_alpha   90.00
_cell.angle_beta   90.00
_cell.angle_gamma   90.00
#
_symmetry.space_group_name_H-M   'P 1'
#
loop_
_entity.id
_entity.type
_entity.pdbx_description
1 polymer ?
#
loop_
_entity_poly.entity_id
_entity_poly.type
_entity_poly.pdbx_seq_one_letter_code
_entity_poly.pdbx_strand_id
1 'polypeptide(L)'
;MINIILVDDHHIVRQGIRTLLEIESDITVVGETDQQEELLFLLNERQTVDAIVMDINMPDTDGITLTKHIKNLYPGIHIIVLSMMDHEKYVSQAFEAGATAYLIKNVSRDELLFAIRFAAQGEPYICAEISFKLLRQAMKVVPSSASANATDLQINNREMEVLALTADGFTNQEIAERLFTSKRTVEGYRQSLIEKTGVRNTAALIKYAYQNGILK
;
A
#
# COMPACT_ATOMS: atom_id res chain seq x y z
N MET A 1 -19.69 -0.39 24.88
CA MET A 1 -19.48 1.04 24.61
C MET A 1 -18.10 1.17 24.03
N ILE A 2 -17.94 1.88 22.91
CA ILE A 2 -16.66 2.13 22.25
C ILE A 2 -16.33 3.61 22.44
N ASN A 3 -15.28 3.90 23.19
CA ASN A 3 -14.83 5.24 23.51
C ASN A 3 -13.81 5.72 22.48
N ILE A 4 -14.16 6.79 21.76
CA ILE A 4 -13.40 7.27 20.61
C ILE A 4 -12.91 8.69 20.83
N ILE A 5 -11.67 8.95 20.40
CA ILE A 5 -11.16 10.31 20.20
C ILE A 5 -11.10 10.62 18.70
N LEU A 6 -11.54 11.82 18.32
CA LEU A 6 -11.43 12.33 16.94
C LEU A 6 -10.24 13.27 16.80
N VAL A 7 -9.40 13.03 15.81
CA VAL A 7 -8.19 13.82 15.54
C VAL A 7 -8.16 14.20 14.07
N ASP A 8 -8.41 15.47 13.77
CA ASP A 8 -8.55 15.98 12.39
C ASP A 8 -8.44 17.51 12.43
N ASP A 9 -7.63 18.16 11.61
CA ASP A 9 -7.51 19.63 11.56
C ASP A 9 -8.71 20.32 10.87
N HIS A 10 -9.54 19.56 10.15
CA HIS A 10 -10.72 20.09 9.47
C HIS A 10 -11.92 20.14 10.41
N HIS A 11 -12.13 21.29 11.05
CA HIS A 11 -13.21 21.47 12.04
C HIS A 11 -14.60 20.99 11.58
N ILE A 12 -15.02 21.32 10.34
CA ILE A 12 -16.33 20.91 9.80
C ILE A 12 -16.42 19.38 9.67
N VAL A 13 -15.35 18.73 9.23
CA VAL A 13 -15.30 17.27 9.07
C VAL A 13 -15.38 16.60 10.44
N ARG A 14 -14.57 17.06 11.39
CA ARG A 14 -14.55 16.56 12.78
C ARG A 14 -15.93 16.64 13.45
N GLN A 15 -16.62 17.76 13.31
CA GLN A 15 -17.98 17.95 13.83
C GLN A 15 -19.03 17.09 13.12
N GLY A 16 -18.91 16.93 11.80
CA GLY A 16 -19.77 16.04 11.03
C GLY A 16 -19.63 14.59 11.49
N ILE A 17 -18.39 14.10 11.64
CA ILE A 17 -18.12 12.76 12.16
C ILE A 17 -18.66 12.61 13.59
N ARG A 18 -18.38 13.56 14.48
CA ARG A 18 -18.90 13.56 15.85
C ARG A 18 -20.42 13.39 15.88
N THR A 19 -21.13 14.20 15.10
CA THR A 19 -22.59 14.14 15.00
C THR A 19 -23.08 12.77 14.52
N LEU A 20 -22.38 12.16 13.55
CA LEU A 20 -22.73 10.82 13.06
C LEU A 20 -22.52 9.73 14.12
N LEU A 21 -21.46 9.85 14.94
CA LEU A 21 -21.12 8.88 15.97
C LEU A 21 -21.98 9.00 17.23
N GLU A 22 -22.36 10.21 17.64
CA GLU A 22 -23.19 10.45 18.84
C GLU A 22 -24.63 9.92 18.71
N ILE A 23 -25.08 9.60 17.50
CA ILE A 23 -26.38 8.96 17.26
C ILE A 23 -26.36 7.48 17.66
N GLU A 24 -25.19 6.84 17.65
CA GLU A 24 -25.06 5.40 17.90
C GLU A 24 -24.98 5.11 19.40
N SER A 25 -25.84 4.22 19.90
CA SER A 25 -25.91 3.90 21.33
C SER A 25 -24.69 3.16 21.88
N ASP A 26 -23.87 2.58 21.02
CA ASP A 26 -22.71 1.78 21.38
C ASP A 26 -21.37 2.53 21.22
N ILE A 27 -21.38 3.77 20.71
CA ILE A 27 -20.19 4.60 20.48
C ILE A 27 -20.30 5.88 21.30
N THR A 28 -19.18 6.33 21.87
CA THR A 28 -19.11 7.59 22.61
C THR A 28 -17.87 8.36 22.20
N VAL A 29 -18.04 9.58 21.71
CA VAL A 29 -16.92 10.50 21.45
C VAL A 29 -16.49 11.10 22.77
N VAL A 30 -15.38 10.60 23.31
CA VAL A 30 -14.84 11.04 24.61
C VAL A 30 -13.89 12.22 24.48
N GLY A 31 -13.45 12.57 23.27
CA GLY A 31 -12.63 13.75 23.03
C GLY A 31 -12.51 14.07 21.54
N GLU A 32 -12.14 15.31 21.26
CA GLU A 32 -11.79 15.75 19.91
C GLU A 32 -10.63 16.74 20.01
N THR A 33 -9.74 16.75 19.03
CA THR A 33 -8.61 17.69 18.96
C THR A 33 -8.08 17.79 17.52
N ASP A 34 -7.30 18.81 17.24
CA ASP A 34 -6.46 18.94 16.05
C ASP A 34 -4.96 19.01 16.39
N GLN A 35 -4.59 18.82 17.66
CA GLN A 35 -3.23 18.98 18.14
C GLN A 35 -2.72 17.73 18.84
N GLN A 36 -1.48 17.35 18.54
CA GLN A 36 -0.81 16.21 19.17
C GLN A 36 -0.71 16.37 20.70
N GLU A 37 -0.38 17.56 21.20
CA GLU A 37 -0.18 17.78 22.64
C GLU A 37 -1.48 17.58 23.43
N GLU A 38 -2.60 18.11 22.91
CA GLU A 38 -3.92 17.92 23.50
C GLU A 38 -4.38 16.46 23.39
N LEU A 39 -4.07 15.75 22.30
CA LEU A 39 -4.32 14.31 22.20
C LEU A 39 -3.63 13.53 23.33
N LEU A 40 -2.34 13.78 23.54
CA LEU A 40 -1.57 13.11 24.60
C LEU A 40 -2.09 13.46 26.00
N PHE A 41 -2.53 14.71 26.19
CA PHE A 41 -3.20 15.12 27.42
C PHE A 41 -4.51 14.33 27.64
N LEU A 42 -5.38 14.26 26.64
CA LEU A 42 -6.64 13.51 26.69
C LEU A 42 -6.43 12.02 26.99
N LEU A 43 -5.39 11.42 26.41
CA LEU A 43 -5.02 10.02 26.64
C LEU A 43 -4.48 9.77 28.05
N ASN A 44 -3.81 10.75 28.66
CA ASN A 44 -3.32 10.65 30.04
C ASN A 44 -4.41 10.84 31.09
N GLU A 45 -5.38 11.72 30.84
CA GLU A 45 -6.47 11.99 31.80
C GLU A 45 -7.57 10.92 31.80
N ARG A 46 -7.77 10.22 30.67
CA ARG A 46 -8.92 9.31 30.51
C ARG A 46 -8.52 7.85 30.69
N GLN A 47 -9.25 7.14 31.55
CA GLN A 47 -8.95 5.74 31.86
C GLN A 47 -9.33 4.74 30.77
N THR A 48 -10.21 5.09 29.80
CA THR A 48 -10.63 4.15 28.74
C THR A 48 -10.85 4.86 27.40
N VAL A 49 -9.91 4.67 26.47
CA VAL A 49 -10.04 5.02 25.05
C VAL A 49 -9.82 3.74 24.27
N ASP A 50 -10.79 3.33 23.47
CA ASP A 50 -10.73 2.08 22.70
C ASP A 50 -10.13 2.34 21.32
N ALA A 51 -10.50 3.47 20.70
CA ALA A 51 -10.02 3.82 19.38
C ALA A 51 -9.79 5.33 19.18
N ILE A 52 -8.94 5.66 18.21
CA ILE A 52 -8.73 7.02 17.72
C ILE A 52 -9.02 7.05 16.23
N VAL A 53 -9.90 7.94 15.79
CA VAL A 53 -10.07 8.26 14.37
C VAL A 53 -9.09 9.39 14.05
N MET A 54 -8.11 9.09 13.19
CA MET A 54 -6.93 9.91 12.98
C MET A 54 -6.84 10.35 11.51
N ASP A 55 -6.78 11.66 11.26
CA ASP A 55 -6.34 12.17 9.97
C ASP A 55 -4.81 12.06 9.82
N ILE A 56 -4.34 11.89 8.58
CA ILE A 56 -2.91 11.90 8.24
C ILE A 56 -2.42 13.33 7.99
N ASN A 57 -3.23 14.16 7.33
CA ASN A 57 -2.80 15.48 6.89
C ASN A 57 -3.10 16.54 7.94
N MET A 58 -2.32 16.60 9.01
CA MET A 58 -2.37 17.71 9.96
C MET A 58 -1.15 18.64 9.78
N PRO A 59 -1.30 19.97 9.90
CA PRO A 59 -0.24 20.94 9.59
C PRO A 59 1.03 20.76 10.41
N ASP A 60 0.88 20.42 11.69
CA ASP A 60 1.98 20.40 12.66
C ASP A 60 2.49 18.98 12.94
N THR A 61 1.77 17.94 12.53
CA THR A 61 2.12 16.55 12.83
C THR A 61 1.57 15.60 11.77
N ASP A 62 2.45 14.81 11.16
CA ASP A 62 2.04 13.72 10.28
C ASP A 62 1.32 12.62 11.07
N GLY A 63 0.06 12.34 10.73
CA GLY A 63 -0.77 11.37 11.47
C GLY A 63 -0.23 9.94 11.44
N ILE A 64 0.59 9.57 10.44
CA ILE A 64 1.27 8.26 10.43
C ILE A 64 2.37 8.22 11.50
N THR A 65 3.18 9.28 11.59
CA THR A 65 4.19 9.43 12.63
C THR A 65 3.56 9.45 14.02
N LEU A 66 2.43 10.16 14.19
CA LEU A 66 1.68 10.18 15.44
C LEU A 66 1.09 8.82 15.79
N THR A 67 0.55 8.09 14.81
CA THR A 67 0.07 6.71 14.97
C THR A 67 1.15 5.83 15.59
N LYS A 68 2.36 5.85 15.03
CA LYS A 68 3.50 5.09 15.56
C LYS A 68 3.84 5.48 16.99
N HIS A 69 3.82 6.78 17.29
CA HIS A 69 4.08 7.28 18.64
C HIS A 69 3.03 6.80 19.65
N ILE A 70 1.75 6.91 19.32
CA ILE A 70 0.64 6.44 20.16
C ILE A 70 0.71 4.92 20.36
N LYS A 71 0.94 4.13 19.30
CA LYS A 71 1.01 2.67 19.41
C LYS A 71 2.16 2.19 20.31
N ASN A 72 3.26 2.93 20.38
CA ASN A 72 4.37 2.61 21.28
C ASN A 72 4.02 2.87 22.76
N LEU A 73 3.26 3.93 23.05
CA LEU A 73 2.87 4.30 24.41
C LEU A 73 1.62 3.55 24.89
N TYR A 74 0.68 3.31 23.97
CA TYR A 74 -0.65 2.77 24.24
C TYR A 74 -0.99 1.65 23.23
N PRO A 75 -0.35 0.47 23.32
CA PRO A 75 -0.52 -0.60 22.34
C PRO A 75 -1.94 -1.16 22.26
N GLY A 76 -2.75 -0.99 23.31
CA GLY A 76 -4.16 -1.40 23.34
C GLY A 76 -5.12 -0.49 22.58
N ILE A 77 -4.72 0.73 22.24
CA ILE A 77 -5.60 1.67 21.51
C ILE A 77 -5.57 1.36 20.02
N HIS A 78 -6.75 1.24 19.42
CA HIS A 78 -6.90 0.99 17.99
C HIS A 78 -6.87 2.30 17.20
N ILE A 79 -6.06 2.37 16.15
CA ILE A 79 -5.96 3.58 15.32
C ILE A 79 -6.69 3.33 14.00
N ILE A 80 -7.68 4.17 13.73
CA ILE A 80 -8.49 4.15 12.53
C ILE A 80 -8.11 5.38 11.73
N VAL A 81 -7.34 5.19 10.67
CA VAL A 81 -6.98 6.29 9.78
C VAL A 81 -8.19 6.67 8.94
N LEU A 82 -8.48 7.97 8.86
CA LEU A 82 -9.52 8.53 8.01
C LEU A 82 -8.96 9.73 7.25
N SER A 83 -8.56 9.53 5.98
CA SER A 83 -7.79 10.52 5.22
C SER A 83 -8.37 10.79 3.83
N MET A 84 -8.02 11.92 3.20
CA MET A 84 -8.29 12.12 1.76
C MET A 84 -7.34 11.32 0.86
N MET A 85 -6.29 10.71 1.43
CA MET A 85 -5.24 10.02 0.68
C MET A 85 -5.65 8.56 0.39
N ASP A 86 -5.71 8.19 -0.88
CA ASP A 86 -6.16 6.89 -1.36
C ASP A 86 -5.04 6.03 -1.99
N HIS A 87 -3.80 6.52 -1.94
CA HIS A 87 -2.66 5.89 -2.58
C HIS A 87 -2.05 4.79 -1.69
N GLU A 88 -1.74 3.62 -2.27
CA GLU A 88 -1.28 2.40 -1.57
C GLU A 88 -0.14 2.64 -0.58
N LYS A 89 0.80 3.52 -0.93
CA LYS A 89 1.95 3.87 -0.10
C LYS A 89 1.54 4.36 1.30
N TYR A 90 0.52 5.22 1.40
CA TYR A 90 0.06 5.73 2.69
C TYR A 90 -0.66 4.65 3.49
N VAL A 91 -1.39 3.79 2.80
CA VAL A 91 -2.05 2.63 3.41
C VAL A 91 -1.01 1.72 4.06
N SER A 92 0.02 1.30 3.29
CA SER A 92 1.10 0.46 3.82
C SER A 92 1.84 1.13 4.98
N GLN A 93 2.18 2.42 4.85
CA GLN A 93 2.87 3.18 5.91
C GLN A 93 2.04 3.29 7.19
N ALA A 94 0.73 3.49 7.08
CA ALA A 94 -0.17 3.53 8.22
C ALA A 94 -0.23 2.18 8.95
N PHE A 95 -0.36 1.08 8.23
CA PHE A 95 -0.34 -0.26 8.84
C PHE A 95 1.02 -0.61 9.44
N GLU A 96 2.13 -0.25 8.79
CA GLU A 96 3.49 -0.39 9.35
C GLU A 96 3.68 0.43 10.63
N ALA A 97 3.02 1.59 10.74
CA ALA A 97 2.98 2.42 11.94
C ALA A 97 2.08 1.83 13.06
N GLY A 98 1.29 0.79 12.75
CA GLY A 98 0.41 0.11 13.70
C GLY A 98 -1.05 0.56 13.66
N ALA A 99 -1.49 1.20 12.57
CA ALA A 99 -2.92 1.43 12.33
C ALA A 99 -3.69 0.10 12.27
N THR A 100 -4.87 0.10 12.86
CA THR A 100 -5.80 -1.04 12.83
C THR A 100 -6.71 -0.95 11.59
N ALA A 101 -7.11 0.25 11.18
CA ALA A 101 -7.93 0.42 9.98
C ALA A 101 -7.51 1.63 9.15
N TYR A 102 -7.85 1.60 7.86
CA TYR A 102 -7.66 2.71 6.94
C TYR A 102 -8.91 2.94 6.09
N LEU A 103 -9.44 4.15 6.16
CA LEU A 103 -10.57 4.63 5.40
C LEU A 103 -10.21 5.93 4.69
N ILE A 104 -10.94 6.20 3.61
CA ILE A 104 -10.91 7.51 2.96
C ILE A 104 -12.08 8.38 3.44
N LYS A 105 -11.89 9.70 3.52
CA LYS A 105 -12.89 10.71 3.92
C LYS A 105 -14.08 10.87 2.95
N ASN A 106 -14.37 9.86 2.12
CA ASN A 106 -15.56 9.77 1.26
C ASN A 106 -16.42 8.53 1.56
N VAL A 107 -16.04 7.71 2.56
CA VAL A 107 -16.77 6.49 2.91
C VAL A 107 -18.18 6.81 3.38
N SER A 108 -19.09 5.87 3.17
CA SER A 108 -20.45 5.98 3.70
C SER A 108 -20.45 5.96 5.23
N ARG A 109 -21.50 6.50 5.84
CA ARG A 109 -21.74 6.41 7.29
C ARG A 109 -21.66 4.95 7.76
N ASP A 110 -22.36 4.05 7.09
CA ASP A 110 -22.47 2.65 7.52
C ASP A 110 -21.11 1.94 7.49
N GLU A 111 -20.29 2.26 6.49
CA GLU A 111 -18.94 1.71 6.39
C GLU A 111 -18.01 2.27 7.47
N LEU A 112 -18.08 3.56 7.78
CA LEU A 112 -17.33 4.16 8.89
C LEU A 112 -17.69 3.49 10.22
N LEU A 113 -18.99 3.33 10.49
CA LEU A 113 -19.48 2.67 11.71
C LEU A 113 -19.06 1.21 11.79
N PHE A 114 -19.14 0.48 10.68
CA PHE A 114 -18.65 -0.89 10.59
C PHE A 114 -17.16 -0.96 10.92
N ALA A 115 -16.35 -0.12 10.28
CA ALA A 115 -14.91 -0.12 10.47
C ALA A 115 -14.52 0.23 11.91
N ILE A 116 -15.20 1.18 12.54
CA ILE A 116 -15.00 1.52 13.95
C ILE A 116 -15.27 0.31 14.84
N ARG A 117 -16.41 -0.35 14.67
CA ARG A 117 -16.79 -1.52 15.47
C ARG A 117 -15.83 -2.69 15.26
N PHE A 118 -15.38 -2.91 14.03
CA PHE A 118 -14.46 -3.98 13.67
C PHE A 118 -13.05 -3.71 14.22
N ALA A 119 -12.54 -2.49 14.04
CA ALA A 119 -11.23 -2.08 14.57
C ALA A 119 -11.20 -2.07 16.10
N ALA A 120 -12.29 -1.69 16.77
CA ALA A 120 -12.40 -1.76 18.23
C ALA A 120 -12.33 -3.19 18.79
N GLN A 121 -12.52 -4.22 17.95
CA GLN A 121 -12.30 -5.63 18.30
C GLN A 121 -10.86 -6.09 18.01
N GLY A 122 -10.01 -5.19 17.52
CA GLY A 122 -8.64 -5.49 17.09
C GLY A 122 -8.51 -6.03 15.68
N GLU A 123 -9.61 -6.10 14.93
CA GLU A 123 -9.61 -6.66 13.58
C GLU A 123 -9.23 -5.61 12.53
N PRO A 124 -8.34 -5.94 11.57
CA PRO A 124 -7.90 -4.99 10.58
C PRO A 124 -8.99 -4.70 9.53
N TYR A 125 -9.12 -3.45 9.11
CA TYR A 125 -10.06 -3.06 8.08
C TYR A 125 -9.48 -2.08 7.06
N ILE A 126 -9.80 -2.30 5.78
CA ILE A 126 -9.53 -1.36 4.70
C ILE A 126 -10.85 -1.11 3.98
N CYS A 127 -11.22 0.16 3.77
CA CYS A 127 -12.47 0.48 3.10
C CYS A 127 -12.56 -0.12 1.69
N ALA A 128 -13.78 -0.31 1.20
CA ALA A 128 -14.06 -0.98 -0.05
C ALA A 128 -13.34 -0.33 -1.23
N GLU A 129 -13.30 1.00 -1.30
CA GLU A 129 -12.66 1.71 -2.41
C GLU A 129 -11.15 1.41 -2.49
N ILE A 130 -10.42 1.51 -1.38
CA ILE A 130 -9.00 1.19 -1.33
C ILE A 130 -8.80 -0.31 -1.60
N SER A 131 -9.62 -1.17 -0.99
CA SER A 131 -9.56 -2.62 -1.21
C SER A 131 -9.69 -2.97 -2.69
N PHE A 132 -10.62 -2.36 -3.43
CA PHE A 132 -10.74 -2.55 -4.87
C PHE A 132 -9.54 -2.01 -5.64
N LYS A 133 -8.97 -0.87 -5.25
CA LYS A 133 -7.75 -0.32 -5.87
C LYS A 133 -6.56 -1.27 -5.69
N LEU A 134 -6.33 -1.74 -4.47
CA LEU A 134 -5.28 -2.70 -4.14
C LEU A 134 -5.51 -4.04 -4.86
N LEU A 135 -6.75 -4.55 -4.90
CA LEU A 135 -7.08 -5.77 -5.65
C LEU A 135 -6.84 -5.60 -7.15
N ARG A 136 -7.23 -4.47 -7.75
CA ARG A 136 -6.96 -4.19 -9.17
C ARG A 136 -5.47 -4.11 -9.44
N GLN A 137 -4.70 -3.52 -8.54
CA GLN A 137 -3.25 -3.45 -8.66
C GLN A 137 -2.62 -4.82 -8.50
N ALA A 138 -3.05 -5.61 -7.51
CA ALA A 138 -2.64 -6.98 -7.34
C ALA A 138 -2.99 -7.82 -8.58
N MET A 139 -4.18 -7.66 -9.17
CA MET A 139 -4.56 -8.34 -10.42
C MET A 139 -3.79 -7.85 -11.66
N LYS A 140 -3.25 -6.62 -11.64
CA LYS A 140 -2.31 -6.14 -12.67
C LYS A 140 -0.88 -6.68 -12.48
N VAL A 141 -0.51 -6.98 -11.23
CA VAL A 141 0.81 -7.50 -10.83
C VAL A 141 0.83 -9.03 -10.80
N VAL A 142 -0.33 -9.68 -10.69
CA VAL A 142 -0.53 -11.08 -11.05
C VAL A 142 -0.46 -11.12 -12.57
N PRO A 143 0.61 -11.67 -13.18
CA PRO A 143 0.50 -12.07 -14.57
C PRO A 143 -0.65 -13.08 -14.58
N SER A 144 -1.69 -12.80 -15.35
CA SER A 144 -2.87 -13.63 -15.53
C SER A 144 -2.56 -15.12 -15.38
N SER A 145 -2.71 -15.66 -14.17
CA SER A 145 -2.57 -17.08 -13.87
C SER A 145 -3.89 -17.80 -14.08
N ALA A 146 -4.68 -17.30 -15.03
CA ALA A 146 -5.76 -18.01 -15.68
C ALA A 146 -6.04 -17.33 -17.03
N SER A 147 -5.53 -17.95 -18.10
CA SER A 147 -5.96 -17.76 -19.49
C SER A 147 -5.62 -16.42 -20.19
N ALA A 148 -4.33 -16.16 -20.39
CA ALA A 148 -3.81 -15.69 -21.68
C ALA A 148 -2.27 -15.86 -21.73
N ASN A 149 -1.83 -17.03 -22.16
CA ASN A 149 -0.52 -17.29 -22.78
C ASN A 149 0.75 -16.94 -21.96
N ALA A 150 1.08 -17.81 -21.01
CA ALA A 150 2.46 -18.22 -20.75
C ALA A 150 3.02 -19.13 -21.88
N THR A 151 2.39 -19.13 -23.04
CA THR A 151 2.78 -19.85 -24.26
C THR A 151 2.48 -18.93 -25.43
N ASP A 152 3.50 -18.19 -25.89
CA ASP A 152 3.73 -17.88 -27.31
C ASP A 152 4.98 -17.02 -27.53
N LEU A 153 5.57 -16.47 -26.48
CA LEU A 153 6.97 -16.05 -26.55
C LEU A 153 7.86 -17.28 -26.40
N GLN A 154 8.09 -17.98 -27.52
CA GLN A 154 9.11 -19.03 -27.60
C GLN A 154 10.51 -18.40 -27.43
N ILE A 155 10.85 -18.04 -26.19
CA ILE A 155 12.23 -17.73 -25.81
C ILE A 155 12.95 -19.06 -25.73
N ASN A 156 13.88 -19.29 -26.64
CA ASN A 156 14.65 -20.53 -26.66
C ASN A 156 15.76 -20.51 -25.59
N ASN A 157 16.35 -21.67 -25.30
CA ASN A 157 17.39 -21.79 -24.27
C ASN A 157 18.58 -20.84 -24.51
N ARG A 158 18.95 -20.59 -25.77
CA ARG A 158 20.05 -19.68 -26.12
C ARG A 158 19.72 -18.22 -25.88
N GLU A 159 18.49 -17.81 -26.19
CA GLU A 159 17.99 -16.48 -25.88
C GLU A 159 17.92 -16.26 -24.37
N MET A 160 17.53 -17.28 -23.60
CA MET A 160 17.51 -17.22 -22.15
C MET A 160 18.92 -17.07 -21.56
N GLU A 161 19.89 -17.85 -22.04
CA GLU A 161 21.31 -17.73 -21.65
C GLU A 161 21.85 -16.31 -21.93
N VAL A 162 21.57 -15.78 -23.12
CA VAL A 162 21.99 -14.42 -23.52
C VAL A 162 21.32 -13.35 -22.66
N LEU A 163 20.03 -13.50 -22.34
CA LEU A 163 19.28 -12.57 -21.52
C LEU A 163 19.81 -12.51 -20.08
N ALA A 164 20.12 -13.67 -19.47
CA ALA A 164 20.70 -13.74 -18.13
C ALA A 164 22.06 -13.05 -18.06
N LEU A 165 22.98 -13.38 -18.98
CA LEU A 165 24.30 -12.75 -19.02
C LEU A 165 24.23 -11.25 -19.34
N THR A 166 23.25 -10.82 -20.12
CA THR A 166 23.02 -9.39 -20.38
C THR A 166 22.55 -8.66 -19.12
N ALA A 167 21.71 -9.31 -18.30
CA ALA A 167 21.26 -8.77 -17.03
C ALA A 167 22.39 -8.70 -15.98
N ASP A 168 23.34 -9.64 -16.04
CA ASP A 168 24.57 -9.63 -15.22
C ASP A 168 25.59 -8.56 -15.66
N GLY A 169 25.29 -7.80 -16.73
CA GLY A 169 26.11 -6.68 -17.19
C GLY A 169 27.21 -7.03 -18.20
N PHE A 170 27.22 -8.25 -18.74
CA PHE A 170 28.20 -8.63 -19.77
C PHE A 170 27.92 -7.95 -21.11
N THR A 171 29.01 -7.54 -21.79
CA THR A 171 28.97 -7.04 -23.16
C THR A 171 28.71 -8.17 -24.16
N ASN A 172 28.27 -7.84 -25.38
CA ASN A 172 28.04 -8.84 -26.43
C ASN A 172 29.30 -9.65 -26.77
N GLN A 173 30.49 -9.06 -26.60
CA GLN A 173 31.76 -9.73 -26.84
C GLN A 173 32.04 -10.78 -25.75
N GLU A 174 31.88 -10.41 -24.47
CA GLU A 174 32.07 -11.31 -23.34
C GLU A 174 31.05 -12.46 -23.32
N ILE A 175 29.80 -12.18 -23.69
CA ILE A 175 28.76 -13.21 -23.84
C ILE A 175 29.13 -14.19 -24.96
N ALA A 176 29.63 -13.67 -26.09
CA ALA A 176 30.01 -14.49 -27.24
C ALA A 176 31.14 -15.47 -26.88
N GLU A 177 32.13 -15.00 -26.12
CA GLU A 177 33.23 -15.81 -25.61
C GLU A 177 32.74 -16.90 -24.66
N ARG A 178 31.82 -16.58 -23.75
CA ARG A 178 31.24 -17.53 -22.78
C ARG A 178 30.38 -18.62 -23.43
N LEU A 179 29.60 -18.24 -24.44
CA LEU A 179 28.67 -19.15 -25.11
C LEU A 179 29.28 -19.83 -26.34
N PHE A 180 30.59 -19.63 -26.59
CA PHE A 180 31.32 -20.15 -27.75
C PHE A 180 30.60 -19.85 -29.08
N THR A 181 30.20 -18.59 -29.25
CA THR A 181 29.46 -18.09 -30.42
C THR A 181 30.05 -16.77 -30.93
N SER A 182 29.48 -16.19 -31.98
CA SER A 182 29.93 -14.89 -32.49
C SER A 182 29.21 -13.73 -31.82
N LYS A 183 29.86 -12.56 -31.69
CA LYS A 183 29.23 -11.31 -31.23
C LYS A 183 27.95 -10.99 -32.01
N ARG A 184 27.97 -11.19 -33.33
CA ARG A 184 26.82 -10.99 -34.22
C ARG A 184 25.65 -11.92 -33.87
N THR A 185 25.94 -13.14 -33.45
CA THR A 185 24.92 -14.11 -33.01
C THR A 185 24.25 -13.66 -31.71
N VAL A 186 25.03 -13.15 -30.75
CA VAL A 186 24.50 -12.59 -29.50
C VAL A 186 23.64 -11.36 -29.75
N GLU A 187 24.07 -10.47 -30.66
CA GLU A 187 23.27 -9.33 -31.11
C GLU A 187 21.95 -9.77 -31.74
N GLY A 188 21.98 -10.83 -32.56
CA GLY A 188 20.79 -11.44 -33.13
C GLY A 188 19.80 -11.95 -32.08
N TYR A 189 20.28 -12.65 -31.05
CA TYR A 189 19.42 -13.12 -29.95
C TYR A 189 18.83 -11.96 -29.14
N ARG A 190 19.61 -10.91 -28.85
CA ARG A 190 19.09 -9.71 -28.16
C ARG A 190 18.04 -8.98 -28.98
N GLN A 191 18.27 -8.85 -30.29
CA GLN A 191 17.31 -8.22 -31.19
C GLN A 191 16.02 -9.05 -31.27
N SER A 192 16.13 -10.37 -31.40
CA SER A 192 14.97 -11.26 -31.40
C SER A 192 14.19 -11.18 -30.09
N LEU A 193 14.86 -11.11 -28.94
CA LEU A 193 14.23 -10.90 -27.63
C LEU A 193 13.48 -9.57 -27.55
N ILE A 194 14.06 -8.48 -28.08
CA ILE A 194 13.42 -7.16 -28.10
C ILE A 194 12.17 -7.19 -28.99
N GLU A 195 12.26 -7.79 -30.17
CA GLU A 195 11.13 -7.95 -31.11
C GLU A 195 10.01 -8.80 -30.52
N LYS A 196 10.38 -9.94 -29.91
CA LYS A 196 9.45 -10.83 -29.22
C LYS A 196 8.74 -10.11 -28.08
N THR A 197 9.46 -9.41 -27.21
CA THR A 197 8.89 -8.77 -26.02
C THR A 197 8.23 -7.41 -26.29
N GLY A 198 8.40 -6.83 -27.49
CA GLY A 198 7.82 -5.53 -27.87
C GLY A 198 8.43 -4.33 -27.14
N VAL A 199 9.55 -4.52 -26.45
CA VAL A 199 10.24 -3.45 -25.70
C VAL A 199 11.13 -2.62 -26.63
N ARG A 200 11.55 -1.43 -26.18
CA ARG A 200 12.25 -0.46 -27.05
C ARG A 200 13.77 -0.60 -27.08
N ASN A 201 14.36 -1.18 -26.04
CA ASN A 201 15.82 -1.32 -25.90
C ASN A 201 16.17 -2.36 -24.83
N THR A 202 17.46 -2.63 -24.67
CA THR A 202 17.95 -3.64 -23.71
C THR A 202 17.65 -3.28 -22.25
N ALA A 203 17.70 -2.02 -21.86
CA ALA A 203 17.35 -1.64 -20.49
C ALA A 203 15.87 -1.97 -20.19
N ALA A 204 14.98 -1.70 -21.15
CA ALA A 204 13.58 -2.09 -21.07
C ALA A 204 13.38 -3.62 -21.12
N LEU A 205 14.22 -4.36 -21.87
CA LEU A 205 14.22 -5.82 -21.89
C LEU A 205 14.59 -6.43 -20.53
N ILE A 206 15.64 -5.93 -19.87
CA ILE A 206 16.04 -6.40 -18.54
C ILE A 206 14.93 -6.12 -17.54
N LYS A 207 14.38 -4.89 -17.54
CA LYS A 207 13.26 -4.53 -16.68
C LYS A 207 12.04 -5.44 -16.92
N TYR A 208 11.71 -5.69 -18.18
CA TYR A 208 10.63 -6.61 -18.56
C TYR A 208 10.87 -8.03 -18.02
N ALA A 209 12.10 -8.54 -18.12
CA ALA A 209 12.45 -9.89 -17.68
C ALA A 209 12.24 -10.10 -16.18
N TYR A 210 12.63 -9.14 -15.33
CA TYR A 210 12.38 -9.20 -13.89
C TYR A 210 10.90 -9.00 -13.54
N GLN A 211 10.22 -8.04 -14.19
CA GLN A 211 8.80 -7.77 -13.92
C GLN A 211 7.88 -8.94 -14.27
N ASN A 212 8.26 -9.77 -15.26
CA ASN A 212 7.48 -10.93 -15.69
C ASN A 212 8.01 -12.26 -15.12
N GLY A 213 8.96 -12.23 -14.17
CA GLY A 213 9.50 -13.43 -13.54
C GLY A 213 10.30 -14.36 -14.47
N ILE A 214 10.75 -13.85 -15.62
CA ILE A 214 11.65 -14.57 -16.54
C ILE A 214 13.05 -14.68 -15.94
N LEU A 215 13.50 -13.60 -15.29
CA LEU A 215 14.68 -13.55 -14.44
C LEU A 215 14.26 -13.33 -12.98
N LYS A 216 15.09 -13.78 -12.03
CA LYS A 216 14.86 -13.69 -10.59
C LYS A 216 15.92 -12.87 -9.91
#